data_AF-A0A0J8I3E0-F1
#
_entry.id   AF-A0A0J8I3E0-F1
#
_cell.length_a   1.000
_cell.length_b   1.000
_cell.length_c   1.000
_cell.angle_alpha   90.00
_cell.angle_beta   90.00
_cell.angle_gamma   90.00
#
_symmetry.space_group_name_H-M   'P 1'
#
loop_
_entity.id
_entity.type
_entity.pdbx_description
1 polymer ?
#
loop_
_entity_poly.entity_id
_entity_poly.type
_entity_poly.pdbx_seq_one_letter_code
_entity_poly.pdbx_strand_id
1 'polypeptide(L)'
;MHNGTVIDHVRSGQALNVLAVLGIDGSEGEEISIGMNVPSDRFARKDIIKVEDRELSQDEVDVLTLIAPDATINIVREYEVVEKSRVDRPDVVEGVLSCSNSGCITTGDEPVTSKFDVLEDAVRCAYCETIFREDIPALIDT
;
A
#
# COMPACT_ATOMS: atom_id res chain seq x y z
N MET A 1 -17.00 9.39 -8.53
CA MET A 1 -15.98 10.44 -8.55
C MET A 1 -16.05 11.36 -9.73
N HIS A 2 -15.98 12.66 -9.42
CA HIS A 2 -15.57 13.71 -10.35
C HIS A 2 -14.03 13.75 -10.43
N ASN A 3 -13.32 13.79 -9.30
CA ASN A 3 -11.86 13.66 -9.23
C ASN A 3 -11.45 12.65 -8.15
N GLY A 4 -10.27 12.03 -8.29
CA GLY A 4 -9.68 11.19 -7.25
C GLY A 4 -8.92 9.98 -7.78
N THR A 5 -8.71 8.99 -6.92
CA THR A 5 -7.97 7.77 -7.22
C THR A 5 -8.83 6.52 -7.08
N VAL A 6 -8.76 5.62 -8.06
CA VAL A 6 -9.28 4.25 -7.98
C VAL A 6 -8.11 3.27 -7.88
N ILE A 7 -8.05 2.52 -6.78
CA ILE A 7 -7.17 1.37 -6.60
C ILE A 7 -7.99 0.11 -6.89
N ASP A 8 -7.81 -0.45 -8.08
CA ASP A 8 -8.49 -1.67 -8.53
C ASP A 8 -7.53 -2.87 -8.52
N HIS A 9 -8.06 -4.08 -8.70
CA HIS A 9 -7.28 -5.32 -8.77
C HIS A 9 -6.53 -5.66 -7.48
N VAL A 10 -7.04 -5.20 -6.33
CA VAL A 10 -6.53 -5.57 -5.01
C VAL A 10 -6.99 -6.99 -4.69
N ARG A 11 -6.11 -7.81 -4.12
CA ARG A 11 -6.47 -9.18 -3.68
C ARG A 11 -7.57 -9.12 -2.62
N SER A 12 -8.49 -10.08 -2.66
CA SER A 12 -9.63 -10.12 -1.75
C SER A 12 -9.20 -10.10 -0.28
N GLY A 13 -9.78 -9.21 0.52
CA GLY A 13 -9.48 -9.05 1.94
C GLY A 13 -8.25 -8.19 2.25
N GLN A 14 -7.67 -7.50 1.26
CA GLN A 14 -6.50 -6.63 1.46
C GLN A 14 -6.83 -5.13 1.42
N ALA A 15 -8.07 -4.73 1.12
CA ALA A 15 -8.39 -3.30 1.03
C ALA A 15 -8.10 -2.48 2.29
N LEU A 16 -8.33 -3.06 3.47
CA LEU A 16 -8.05 -2.36 4.73
C LEU A 16 -6.55 -2.20 5.00
N ASN A 17 -5.75 -3.21 4.62
CA ASN A 17 -4.29 -3.11 4.71
C ASN A 17 -3.75 -2.03 3.77
N VAL A 18 -4.33 -1.92 2.57
CA VAL A 18 -3.99 -0.86 1.61
C VAL A 18 -4.29 0.53 2.20
N LEU A 19 -5.46 0.73 2.81
CA LEU A 19 -5.81 2.00 3.44
C LEU A 19 -4.88 2.36 4.60
N ALA A 20 -4.57 1.39 5.47
CA ALA A 20 -3.64 1.56 6.58
C ALA A 20 -2.25 2.00 6.09
N VAL A 21 -1.72 1.33 5.06
CA VAL A 21 -0.43 1.67 4.44
C VAL A 21 -0.41 3.09 3.87
N LEU A 22 -1.51 3.54 3.30
CA LEU A 22 -1.63 4.89 2.73
C LEU A 22 -1.89 5.96 3.80
N GLY A 23 -2.00 5.57 5.08
CA GLY A 23 -2.40 6.46 6.16
C GLY A 23 -3.81 7.03 5.97
N ILE A 24 -4.70 6.31 5.28
CA ILE A 24 -6.06 6.73 4.98
C ILE A 24 -7.02 6.03 5.95
N ASP A 25 -7.46 6.76 6.97
CA ASP A 25 -8.40 6.25 8.00
C ASP A 25 -9.78 6.93 7.94
N GLY A 26 -9.97 7.88 7.03
CA GLY A 26 -11.21 8.65 6.86
C GLY A 26 -11.41 9.75 7.90
N SER A 27 -10.40 10.06 8.72
CA SER A 27 -10.46 11.13 9.72
C SER A 27 -10.28 12.53 9.12
N GLU A 28 -9.64 12.65 7.96
CA GLU A 28 -9.38 13.94 7.29
C GLU A 28 -10.55 14.42 6.42
N GLY A 29 -11.65 13.65 6.37
CA GLY A 29 -12.90 14.03 5.71
C GLY A 29 -12.97 13.66 4.24
N GLU A 30 -12.07 12.81 3.74
CA GLU A 30 -12.14 12.28 2.38
C GLU A 30 -13.35 11.34 2.22
N GLU A 31 -14.03 11.43 1.07
CA GLU A 31 -15.05 10.44 0.70
C GLU A 31 -14.37 9.19 0.16
N ILE A 32 -14.54 8.07 0.88
CA ILE A 32 -13.91 6.79 0.55
C ILE A 32 -15.00 5.75 0.28
N SER A 33 -14.90 5.05 -0.84
CA SER A 33 -15.74 3.89 -1.16
C SER A 33 -14.90 2.62 -1.25
N ILE A 34 -15.28 1.60 -0.49
CA ILE A 34 -14.61 0.30 -0.47
C ILE A 34 -15.58 -0.78 -0.95
N GLY A 35 -15.18 -1.54 -1.97
CA GLY A 35 -15.85 -2.79 -2.35
C GLY A 35 -14.95 -3.96 -2.02
N MET A 36 -15.32 -4.77 -1.02
CA MET A 36 -14.54 -5.96 -0.63
C MET A 36 -15.19 -7.24 -1.14
N ASN A 37 -14.38 -8.20 -1.59
CA ASN A 37 -14.84 -9.49 -2.13
C ASN A 37 -15.86 -9.35 -3.27
N VAL A 38 -15.74 -8.31 -4.09
CA VAL A 38 -16.61 -8.11 -5.25
C VAL A 38 -16.22 -9.08 -6.38
N PRO A 39 -17.15 -9.49 -7.26
CA PRO A 39 -16.83 -10.32 -8.42
C PRO A 39 -15.70 -9.73 -9.27
N SER A 40 -14.81 -10.58 -9.76
CA SER A 40 -13.67 -10.21 -10.59
C SER A 40 -13.42 -11.23 -11.68
N ASP A 41 -13.32 -10.77 -12.93
CA ASP A 41 -12.96 -11.64 -14.05
C ASP A 41 -11.51 -12.15 -13.94
N ARG A 42 -10.62 -11.36 -13.31
CA ARG A 42 -9.19 -11.68 -13.18
C ARG A 42 -8.86 -12.52 -11.94
N PHE A 43 -9.56 -12.32 -10.82
CA PHE A 43 -9.21 -12.93 -9.52
C PHE A 43 -10.34 -13.77 -8.90
N ALA A 44 -11.44 -14.01 -9.61
CA ALA A 44 -12.74 -14.50 -9.10
C ALA A 44 -13.41 -13.55 -8.10
N ARG A 45 -12.66 -13.11 -7.09
CA ARG A 45 -13.01 -12.06 -6.11
C ARG A 45 -11.88 -11.04 -6.06
N LYS A 46 -12.20 -9.76 -5.88
CA LYS A 46 -11.23 -8.69 -5.67
C LYS A 46 -11.74 -7.69 -4.64
N ASP A 47 -10.85 -6.85 -4.17
CA ASP A 47 -11.22 -5.61 -3.53
C ASP A 47 -10.98 -4.43 -4.48
N ILE A 48 -11.72 -3.34 -4.27
CA ILE A 48 -11.59 -2.06 -4.96
C ILE A 48 -11.74 -0.93 -3.96
N ILE A 49 -10.87 0.08 -4.06
CA ILE A 49 -10.89 1.28 -3.22
C ILE A 49 -11.01 2.49 -4.12
N LYS A 50 -11.83 3.46 -3.71
CA LYS A 50 -11.97 4.76 -4.36
C LYS A 50 -11.80 5.84 -3.31
N VAL A 51 -10.93 6.79 -3.58
CA VAL A 51 -10.69 7.97 -2.74
C VAL A 51 -11.01 9.20 -3.58
N GLU A 52 -12.03 9.95 -3.20
CA GLU A 52 -12.46 11.16 -3.89
C GLU A 52 -11.51 12.32 -3.57
N ASP A 53 -11.30 13.21 -4.54
CA ASP A 53 -10.50 14.45 -4.44
C ASP A 53 -9.03 14.29 -3.94
N ARG A 54 -8.49 13.06 -3.97
CA ARG A 54 -7.09 12.75 -3.65
C ARG A 54 -6.44 11.94 -4.76
N GLU A 55 -5.31 12.44 -5.23
CA GLU A 55 -4.40 11.72 -6.15
C GLU A 55 -3.22 11.18 -5.34
N LEU A 56 -2.96 9.88 -5.44
CA LEU A 56 -1.80 9.28 -4.76
C LEU A 56 -0.50 9.76 -5.38
N SER A 57 0.46 10.10 -4.54
CA SER A 57 1.84 10.36 -4.91
C SER A 57 2.56 9.09 -5.38
N GLN A 58 3.69 9.25 -6.07
CA GLN A 58 4.49 8.10 -6.51
C GLN A 58 4.97 7.25 -5.31
N ASP A 59 5.37 7.90 -4.21
CA ASP A 59 5.82 7.20 -3.00
C ASP A 59 4.71 6.34 -2.41
N GLU A 60 3.47 6.85 -2.35
CA GLU A 60 2.29 6.08 -1.93
C GLU A 60 2.05 4.89 -2.87
N VAL A 61 2.14 5.09 -4.19
CA VAL A 61 1.95 4.04 -5.20
C VAL A 61 3.01 2.95 -5.09
N ASP A 62 4.27 3.31 -4.84
CA ASP A 62 5.39 2.38 -4.73
C ASP A 62 5.22 1.46 -3.53
N VAL A 63 4.75 2.00 -2.41
CA VAL A 63 4.51 1.24 -1.18
C VAL A 63 3.36 0.23 -1.36
N LEU A 64 2.34 0.55 -2.17
CA LEU A 64 1.24 -0.37 -2.46
C LEU A 64 1.70 -1.69 -3.10
N THR A 65 2.86 -1.71 -3.76
CA THR A 65 3.40 -2.91 -4.38
C THR A 65 3.64 -4.05 -3.39
N LEU A 66 3.90 -3.73 -2.13
CA LEU A 66 4.16 -4.72 -1.08
C LEU A 66 2.88 -5.49 -0.70
N ILE A 67 1.72 -4.84 -0.77
CA ILE A 67 0.45 -5.37 -0.25
C ILE A 67 -0.51 -5.74 -1.38
N ALA A 68 -0.47 -4.97 -2.47
CA ALA A 68 -1.31 -5.11 -3.63
C ALA A 68 -0.47 -5.04 -4.93
N PRO A 69 0.50 -5.96 -5.14
CA PRO A 69 1.37 -5.96 -6.33
C PRO A 69 0.62 -6.10 -7.66
N ASP A 70 -0.59 -6.62 -7.61
CA ASP A 70 -1.46 -6.84 -8.75
C ASP A 70 -2.35 -5.62 -9.07
N ALA A 71 -2.33 -4.59 -8.22
CA ALA A 71 -3.22 -3.45 -8.27
C ALA A 71 -3.00 -2.58 -9.50
N THR A 72 -4.05 -1.85 -9.85
CA THR A 72 -4.03 -0.83 -10.89
C THR A 72 -4.54 0.46 -10.31
N ILE A 73 -3.74 1.52 -10.46
CA ILE A 73 -4.09 2.87 -10.02
C ILE A 73 -4.68 3.60 -11.22
N ASN A 74 -5.87 4.16 -11.04
CA ASN A 74 -6.50 5.01 -12.06
C ASN A 74 -6.76 6.38 -11.45
N ILE A 75 -6.19 7.42 -12.04
CA ILE A 75 -6.45 8.80 -11.67
C ILE A 75 -7.63 9.29 -12.49
N VAL A 76 -8.64 9.82 -11.82
CA VAL A 76 -9.85 10.35 -12.43
C VAL A 76 -9.86 11.87 -12.25
N ARG A 77 -10.12 12.59 -13.35
CA ARG A 77 -10.37 14.03 -13.34
C ARG A 77 -11.56 14.32 -14.25
N GLU A 78 -12.47 15.17 -13.80
CA GLU A 78 -13.69 15.52 -14.54
C GLU A 78 -14.46 14.30 -15.07
N TYR A 79 -14.61 13.26 -14.24
CA TYR A 79 -15.28 11.98 -14.55
C TYR A 79 -14.55 11.06 -15.55
N GLU A 80 -13.36 11.43 -16.04
CA GLU A 80 -12.59 10.64 -16.99
C GLU A 80 -11.31 10.08 -16.36
N VAL A 81 -10.95 8.84 -16.73
CA VAL A 81 -9.65 8.27 -16.35
C VAL A 81 -8.57 8.93 -17.19
N VAL A 82 -7.79 9.82 -16.58
CA VAL A 82 -6.72 10.56 -17.24
C VAL A 82 -5.38 9.84 -17.19
N GLU A 83 -5.19 8.97 -16.19
CA GLU A 83 -3.98 8.19 -16.01
C GLU A 83 -4.30 6.79 -15.49
N LYS A 84 -3.55 5.82 -15.99
CA LYS A 84 -3.64 4.42 -15.56
C LYS A 84 -2.24 3.86 -15.43
N SER A 85 -1.85 3.54 -14.19
CA SER A 85 -0.55 2.97 -13.90
C SER A 85 -0.68 1.62 -13.19
N ARG A 86 0.26 0.73 -13.46
CA ARG A 86 0.49 -0.44 -12.61
C ARG A 86 1.51 -0.04 -11.57
N VAL A 87 1.38 -0.62 -10.38
CA VAL A 87 2.34 -0.42 -9.32
C VAL A 87 3.66 -1.11 -9.71
N ASP A 88 4.75 -0.34 -9.78
CA ASP A 88 6.10 -0.86 -10.06
C ASP A 88 6.82 -1.07 -8.74
N ARG A 89 7.39 -2.25 -8.56
CA ARG A 89 8.04 -2.62 -7.30
C ARG A 89 9.26 -1.72 -7.03
N PRO A 90 9.31 -0.99 -5.90
CA PRO A 90 10.43 -0.15 -5.56
C PRO A 90 11.62 -1.00 -5.09
N ASP A 91 12.81 -0.42 -5.12
CA ASP A 91 14.01 -1.04 -4.55
C ASP A 91 14.03 -0.92 -3.01
N VAL A 92 13.40 0.13 -2.46
CA VAL A 92 13.45 0.51 -1.04
C VAL A 92 12.10 1.05 -0.58
N VAL A 93 11.73 0.77 0.67
CA VAL A 93 10.58 1.37 1.37
C VAL A 93 11.03 1.97 2.71
N GLU A 94 10.59 3.19 3.02
CA GLU A 94 10.95 3.93 4.23
C GLU A 94 9.70 4.37 5.00
N GLY A 95 9.70 4.18 6.33
CA GLY A 95 8.67 4.72 7.23
C GLY A 95 7.30 4.04 7.18
N VAL A 96 7.13 2.96 6.41
CA VAL A 96 5.85 2.22 6.29
C VAL A 96 5.89 0.89 7.04
N LEU A 97 7.05 0.24 7.06
CA LEU A 97 7.19 -1.07 7.69
C LEU A 97 7.90 -0.92 9.05
N SER A 98 7.40 -1.61 10.06
CA SER A 98 8.04 -1.77 11.37
C SER A 98 8.81 -3.09 11.43
N CYS A 99 10.06 -3.04 11.88
CA CYS A 99 10.88 -4.25 12.03
C CYS A 99 10.38 -5.07 13.23
N SER A 100 10.18 -6.38 13.07
CA SER A 100 9.79 -7.24 14.20
C SER A 100 10.98 -7.85 14.95
N ASN A 101 12.21 -7.53 14.55
CA ASN A 101 13.40 -7.90 15.30
C ASN A 101 13.56 -6.96 16.50
N SER A 102 13.30 -7.46 17.71
CA SER A 102 13.39 -6.70 18.97
C SER A 102 14.77 -6.13 19.30
N GLY A 103 15.82 -6.61 18.64
CA GLY A 103 17.18 -6.05 18.75
C GLY A 103 17.47 -4.95 17.72
N CYS A 104 16.51 -4.58 16.87
CA CYS A 104 16.71 -3.57 15.84
C CYS A 104 16.62 -2.15 16.41
N ILE A 105 17.51 -1.26 15.94
CA ILE A 105 17.52 0.15 16.34
C ILE A 105 16.19 0.85 16.06
N THR A 106 15.44 0.41 15.05
CA THR A 106 14.14 0.99 14.68
C THR A 106 12.98 0.55 15.57
N THR A 107 13.20 -0.40 16.50
CA THR A 107 12.15 -0.88 17.42
C THR A 107 12.19 -0.22 18.81
N GLY A 108 13.23 0.57 19.08
CA GLY A 108 13.34 1.35 20.31
C GLY A 108 12.86 2.79 20.14
N ASP A 109 13.05 3.62 21.18
CA ASP A 109 12.73 5.06 21.16
C ASP A 109 13.75 5.92 20.39
N GLU A 110 14.52 5.32 19.50
CA GLU A 110 15.50 6.02 18.68
C GLU A 110 14.78 6.79 17.56
N PRO A 111 15.14 8.05 17.28
CA PRO A 111 14.49 8.87 16.25
C PRO A 111 14.99 8.48 14.84
N VAL A 112 14.80 7.21 14.47
CA VAL A 112 15.22 6.63 13.19
C VAL A 112 14.01 6.10 12.44
N THR A 113 13.81 6.57 11.20
CA THR A 113 12.77 6.05 10.32
C THR A 113 13.16 4.65 9.85
N SER A 114 12.22 3.72 9.87
CA SER A 114 12.45 2.37 9.35
C SER A 114 12.77 2.39 7.86
N LYS A 115 13.62 1.47 7.41
CA LYS A 115 14.03 1.34 6.00
C LYS A 115 14.21 -0.12 5.65
N PHE A 116 13.67 -0.51 4.50
CA PHE A 116 13.71 -1.88 4.00
C PHE A 116 14.09 -1.93 2.53
N ASP A 117 15.06 -2.79 2.19
CA ASP A 117 15.31 -3.16 0.81
C ASP A 117 14.26 -4.18 0.37
N VAL A 118 13.63 -3.96 -0.78
CA VAL A 118 12.62 -4.86 -1.30
C VAL A 118 13.27 -5.91 -2.20
N LEU A 119 13.13 -7.18 -1.84
CA LEU A 119 13.63 -8.36 -2.57
C LEU A 119 12.47 -9.11 -3.25
N GLU A 120 12.80 -10.04 -4.15
CA GLU A 120 11.81 -10.72 -5.01
C GLU A 120 10.58 -11.25 -4.26
N ASP A 121 10.84 -11.87 -3.13
CA ASP A 121 9.87 -12.56 -2.28
C ASP A 121 10.02 -12.15 -0.80
N ALA A 122 10.70 -11.04 -0.52
CA ALA A 122 11.04 -10.65 0.84
C ALA A 122 11.31 -9.16 1.00
N VAL A 123 11.34 -8.68 2.23
CA VAL A 123 11.89 -7.37 2.58
C VAL A 123 13.04 -7.55 3.57
N ARG A 124 14.09 -6.74 3.45
CA ARG A 124 15.27 -6.79 4.33
C ARG A 124 15.41 -5.48 5.06
N CYS A 125 15.42 -5.52 6.40
CA CYS A 125 15.68 -4.32 7.18
C CYS A 125 17.09 -3.78 6.89
N ALA A 126 17.20 -2.51 6.51
CA ALA A 126 18.48 -1.87 6.20
C ALA A 126 19.38 -1.67 7.44
N TYR A 127 18.84 -1.89 8.65
CA TYR A 127 19.56 -1.70 9.92
C TYR A 127 20.04 -3.02 10.53
N CYS A 128 19.15 -3.97 10.78
CA CYS A 128 19.49 -5.25 11.40
C CYS A 128 19.68 -6.41 10.41
N GLU A 129 19.55 -6.13 9.11
CA GLU A 129 19.66 -7.09 7.99
C GLU A 129 18.71 -8.28 8.05
N THR A 130 17.75 -8.29 8.98
CA THR A 130 16.75 -9.35 9.10
C THR A 130 15.86 -9.36 7.86
N ILE A 131 15.65 -10.55 7.30
CA ILE A 131 14.86 -10.78 6.08
C ILE A 131 13.49 -11.36 6.48
N PHE A 132 12.43 -10.71 6.01
CA PHE A 132 11.05 -11.13 6.23
C PHE A 132 10.44 -11.58 4.90
N ARG A 133 10.03 -12.85 4.82
CA ARG A 133 9.47 -13.49 3.62
C ARG A 133 7.97 -13.74 3.69
N GLU A 134 7.47 -13.97 4.90
CA GLU A 134 6.07 -14.29 5.17
C GLU A 134 5.44 -13.14 5.95
N ASP A 135 4.13 -12.95 5.78
CA ASP A 135 3.34 -11.95 6.49
C ASP A 135 3.94 -10.53 6.49
N ILE A 136 4.50 -10.09 5.35
CA ILE A 136 4.90 -8.70 5.14
C ILE A 136 3.79 -7.70 5.54
N PRO A 137 2.48 -7.97 5.28
CA PRO A 137 1.42 -7.11 5.78
C PRO A 137 1.39 -6.93 7.31
N ALA A 138 1.87 -7.89 8.09
CA ALA A 138 1.94 -7.77 9.55
C ALA A 138 3.07 -6.83 10.02
N LEU A 139 3.97 -6.44 9.11
CA LEU A 139 5.00 -5.45 9.38
C LEU A 139 4.51 -4.02 9.09
N ILE A 140 3.31 -3.80 8.56
CA ILE A 140 2.82 -2.44 8.31
C ILE A 140 2.67 -1.72 9.65
N ASP A 141 3.30 -0.55 9.76
CA ASP A 141 3.12 0.34 10.91
C ASP A 141 1.70 0.92 10.87
N THR A 142 0.91 0.67 11.91
CA THR A 142 -0.51 1.05 12.01
C THR A 142 -0.77 1.92 13.23
#